data_AF-A0A832LJ32-F1
#
_entry.id   AF-A0A832LJ32-F1
#
_cell.length_a   1.000
_cell.length_b   1.000
_cell.length_c   1.000
_cell.angle_alpha   90.00
_cell.angle_beta   90.00
_cell.angle_gamma   90.00
#
_symmetry.space_group_name_H-M   'P 1'
#
loop_
_entity.id
_entity.type
_entity.pdbx_description
1 polymer ?
#
loop_
_entity_poly.entity_id
_entity_poly.type
_entity_poly.pdbx_seq_one_letter_code
_entity_poly.pdbx_strand_id
1 'polypeptide(L)'
;MIAGFIFSIHIIFILIIFTKKWQNEGLSTAFLNVGLIIILFSVGWTITGMIAKAIMETEGLGREFNRDTFSLVLLTVAEFFFYKFYYSEDFTSSDKGKQSPQSD
;
A
#
# COMPACT_ATOMS: atom_id res chain seq x y z
N MET A 1 11.00 4.76 16.80
CA MET A 1 10.29 3.45 16.77
C MET A 1 9.09 3.42 15.81
N ILE A 2 8.54 4.58 15.41
CA ILE A 2 7.35 4.71 14.56
C ILE A 2 7.58 4.20 13.12
N ALA A 3 8.73 4.52 12.50
CA ALA A 3 9.05 4.05 11.15
C ALA A 3 8.98 2.51 11.00
N GLY A 4 9.48 1.76 12.00
CA GLY A 4 9.40 0.30 12.01
C GLY A 4 7.97 -0.23 12.09
N PHE A 5 7.09 0.46 12.81
CA PHE A 5 5.66 0.14 12.86
C PHE A 5 5.00 0.38 11.50
N ILE A 6 5.31 1.51 10.85
CA ILE A 6 4.81 1.81 9.51
C ILE A 6 5.28 0.73 8.52
N PHE A 7 6.56 0.39 8.50
CA PHE A 7 7.08 -0.71 7.66
C PHE A 7 6.36 -2.04 7.91
N SER A 8 6.08 -2.36 9.17
CA SER A 8 5.36 -3.58 9.54
C SER A 8 3.95 -3.62 8.95
N ILE A 9 3.23 -2.50 8.92
CA ILE A 9 1.92 -2.39 8.25
C ILE A 9 2.03 -2.69 6.76
N HIS A 10 3.07 -2.20 6.07
CA HIS A 10 3.25 -2.46 4.63
C HIS A 10 3.54 -3.94 4.37
N ILE A 11 4.36 -4.58 5.22
CA ILE A 11 4.63 -6.01 5.13
C ILE A 11 3.33 -6.81 5.31
N ILE A 12 2.54 -6.48 6.34
CA ILE A 12 1.23 -7.13 6.57
C ILE A 12 0.30 -6.91 5.37
N PHE A 13 0.25 -5.71 4.81
CA PHE A 13 -0.55 -5.40 3.63
C PHE A 13 -0.12 -6.22 2.41
N ILE A 14 1.18 -6.33 2.14
CA ILE A 14 1.74 -7.16 1.07
C ILE A 14 1.32 -8.63 1.25
N LEU A 15 1.42 -9.17 2.47
CA LEU A 15 1.00 -10.54 2.77
C LEU A 15 -0.50 -10.74 2.53
N ILE A 16 -1.35 -9.79 2.97
CA ILE A 16 -2.80 -9.84 2.76
C ILE A 16 -3.12 -9.85 1.26
N ILE A 17 -2.54 -8.95 0.48
CA ILE A 17 -2.77 -8.88 -0.98
C ILE A 17 -2.25 -10.14 -1.66
N PHE A 18 -1.06 -10.62 -1.29
CA PHE A 18 -0.49 -11.85 -1.84
C PHE A 18 -1.42 -13.02 -1.60
N THR A 19 -1.86 -13.26 -0.35
CA THR A 19 -2.75 -14.38 -0.03
C THR A 19 -4.10 -14.24 -0.75
N LYS A 20 -4.70 -13.05 -0.78
CA LYS A 20 -5.98 -12.81 -1.45
C LYS A 20 -5.90 -13.06 -2.96
N LYS A 21 -4.87 -12.52 -3.62
CA LYS A 21 -4.67 -12.68 -5.07
C LYS A 21 -4.24 -14.09 -5.44
N TRP A 22 -3.43 -14.74 -4.62
CA TRP A 22 -3.04 -16.13 -4.83
C TRP A 22 -4.26 -17.07 -4.80
N GLN A 23 -5.16 -16.89 -3.83
CA GLN A 23 -6.34 -17.74 -3.68
C GLN A 23 -7.40 -17.52 -4.78
N ASN A 24 -7.53 -16.29 -5.30
CA ASN A 24 -8.58 -15.96 -6.28
C ASN A 24 -8.11 -16.04 -7.74
N GLU A 25 -6.88 -15.66 -8.02
CA GLU A 25 -6.37 -15.39 -9.38
C GLU A 25 -5.06 -16.15 -9.70
N GLY A 26 -4.50 -16.87 -8.72
CA GLY A 26 -3.32 -17.71 -8.88
C GLY A 26 -1.98 -17.05 -8.53
N LEU A 27 -0.91 -17.85 -8.53
CA LEU A 27 0.42 -17.43 -8.07
C LEU A 27 1.03 -16.30 -8.92
N SER A 28 0.91 -16.38 -10.25
CA SER A 28 1.48 -15.37 -11.15
C SER A 28 0.92 -13.98 -10.83
N THR A 29 -0.41 -13.88 -10.68
CA THR A 29 -1.10 -12.63 -10.36
C THR A 29 -0.71 -12.11 -8.97
N ALA A 30 -0.54 -13.00 -7.98
CA ALA A 30 -0.07 -12.61 -6.66
C ALA A 30 1.32 -11.97 -6.71
N PHE A 31 2.27 -12.56 -7.43
CA PHE A 31 3.61 -11.99 -7.60
C PHE A 31 3.60 -10.66 -8.36
N LEU A 32 2.78 -10.52 -9.40
CA LEU A 32 2.63 -9.25 -10.12
C LEU A 32 2.13 -8.13 -9.19
N ASN A 33 1.16 -8.42 -8.33
CA ASN A 33 0.64 -7.45 -7.38
C ASN A 33 1.66 -7.10 -6.29
N VAL A 34 2.39 -8.08 -5.75
CA VAL A 34 3.49 -7.81 -4.80
C VAL A 34 4.58 -6.96 -5.46
N GLY A 35 4.96 -7.28 -6.70
CA GLY A 35 5.92 -6.50 -7.46
C GLY A 35 5.48 -5.04 -7.65
N LEU A 36 4.20 -4.83 -8.03
CA LEU A 36 3.61 -3.50 -8.11
C LEU A 36 3.70 -2.76 -6.78
N ILE A 37 3.35 -3.41 -5.67
CA ILE A 37 3.41 -2.78 -4.34
C ILE A 37 4.84 -2.38 -3.98
N ILE A 38 5.82 -3.26 -4.18
CA ILE A 38 7.23 -2.97 -3.88
C ILE A 38 7.76 -1.80 -4.72
N ILE A 39 7.40 -1.74 -6.01
CA ILE A 39 7.81 -0.65 -6.90
C ILE A 39 7.18 0.66 -6.44
N LEU A 40 5.88 0.67 -6.18
CA LEU A 40 5.16 1.88 -5.72
C LEU A 40 5.72 2.39 -4.40
N PHE A 41 5.98 1.48 -3.46
CA PHE A 41 6.61 1.82 -2.18
C PHE A 41 8.01 2.42 -2.39
N SER A 42 8.86 1.77 -3.20
CA SER A 42 10.25 2.21 -3.39
C SER A 42 10.34 3.57 -4.08
N VAL A 43 9.56 3.75 -5.16
CA VAL A 43 9.50 5.01 -5.90
C VAL A 43 8.81 6.09 -5.08
N GLY A 44 7.68 5.77 -4.45
CA GLY A 44 6.91 6.67 -3.62
C GLY A 44 7.70 7.16 -2.41
N TRP A 45 8.47 6.31 -1.74
CA TRP A 45 9.33 6.70 -0.62
C TRP A 45 10.41 7.69 -1.05
N THR A 46 10.99 7.48 -2.24
CA THR A 46 11.97 8.42 -2.80
C THR A 46 11.34 9.79 -3.06
N ILE A 47 10.17 9.83 -3.68
CA ILE A 47 9.44 11.07 -3.99
C ILE A 47 9.05 11.81 -2.70
N THR A 48 8.41 11.09 -1.76
CA THR A 48 7.99 11.67 -0.49
C THR A 48 9.18 12.07 0.37
N GLY A 49 10.33 11.39 0.27
CA GLY A 49 11.59 11.80 0.89
C GLY A 49 12.12 13.13 0.35
N MET A 50 12.03 13.35 -0.96
CA MET A 50 12.37 14.65 -1.57
C MET A 50 11.41 15.76 -1.12
N ILE A 51 10.11 15.48 -1.07
CA ILE A 51 9.09 16.42 -0.58
C ILE A 51 9.33 16.74 0.90
N ALA A 52 9.56 15.73 1.73
CA ALA A 52 9.88 15.89 3.15
C ALA A 52 11.13 16.75 3.33
N LYS A 53 12.17 16.54 2.50
CA LYS A 53 13.39 17.37 2.55
C LYS A 53 13.14 18.83 2.18
N ALA A 54 12.17 19.11 1.30
CA ALA A 54 11.80 20.47 0.94
C ALA A 54 10.98 21.19 2.03
N ILE A 55 10.25 20.43 2.86
CA ILE A 55 9.33 20.97 3.87
C ILE A 55 9.97 21.06 5.27
N MET A 56 10.85 20.12 5.61
CA MET A 56 11.41 20.00 6.97
C MET A 56 12.89 19.59 6.97
N GLU A 57 13.60 20.03 8.01
CA GLU A 57 14.97 19.63 8.28
C GLU A 57 15.07 18.18 8.75
N THR A 58 16.29 17.63 8.77
CA THR A 58 16.55 16.21 9.03
C THR A 58 16.05 15.76 10.41
N GLU A 59 16.19 16.62 11.44
CA GLU A 59 15.71 16.35 12.81
C GLU A 59 14.19 16.40 12.92
N GLY A 60 13.52 17.11 12.01
CA GLY A 60 12.08 17.20 11.96
C GLY A 60 11.43 17.85 13.17
N LEU A 61 10.34 17.26 13.67
CA LEU A 61 9.61 17.74 14.85
C LEU A 61 10.08 17.10 16.16
N GLY A 62 11.15 16.30 16.11
CA GLY A 62 11.73 15.62 17.27
C GLY A 62 12.31 14.26 16.92
N ARG A 63 13.04 13.64 17.86
CA ARG A 63 13.81 12.40 17.64
C ARG A 63 12.97 11.22 17.13
N GLU A 64 11.70 11.14 17.51
CA GLU A 64 10.78 10.07 17.08
C GLU A 64 10.02 10.41 15.79
N PHE A 65 9.90 11.69 15.42
CA PHE A 65 9.22 12.17 14.22
C PHE A 65 10.17 13.02 13.37
N ASN A 66 11.20 12.33 12.89
CA ASN A 66 12.19 12.89 11.99
C ASN A 66 11.64 12.94 10.55
N ARG A 67 12.43 13.53 9.65
CA ARG A 67 12.06 13.68 8.24
C ARG A 67 11.69 12.36 7.55
N ASP A 68 12.38 11.28 7.89
CA ASP A 68 12.13 9.96 7.30
C ASP A 68 10.80 9.36 7.75
N THR A 69 10.46 9.53 9.03
CA THR A 69 9.14 9.11 9.54
C THR A 69 8.02 9.91 8.89
N PHE A 70 8.23 11.21 8.67
CA PHE A 70 7.26 12.05 7.96
C PHE A 70 7.09 11.64 6.49
N SER A 71 8.18 11.33 5.78
CA SER A 71 8.08 10.86 4.38
C SER A 71 7.31 9.54 4.30
N LEU A 72 7.56 8.61 5.22
CA LEU A 72 6.82 7.35 5.31
C LEU A 72 5.33 7.56 5.60
N VAL A 73 4.96 8.48 6.51
CA VAL A 73 3.54 8.81 6.75
C VAL A 73 2.89 9.38 5.49
N LEU A 74 3.56 10.32 4.82
CA LEU A 74 3.05 10.90 3.58
C LEU A 74 2.87 9.84 2.48
N LEU A 75 3.84 8.91 2.37
CA LEU A 75 3.77 7.78 1.46
C LEU A 75 2.57 6.89 1.75
N THR A 76 2.37 6.48 3.00
CA THR A 76 1.25 5.62 3.39
C THR A 76 -0.09 6.26 3.08
N VAL A 77 -0.23 7.57 3.27
CA VAL A 77 -1.45 8.30 2.90
C VAL A 77 -1.67 8.24 1.38
N ALA A 78 -0.65 8.54 0.59
CA ALA A 78 -0.74 8.49 -0.87
C ALA A 78 -1.06 7.08 -1.39
N GLU A 79 -0.38 6.06 -0.85
CA GLU A 79 -0.61 4.65 -1.17
C GLU A 79 -2.01 4.20 -0.80
N PHE A 80 -2.55 4.64 0.34
CA PHE A 80 -3.92 4.34 0.73
C PHE A 80 -4.92 4.79 -0.34
N PHE A 81 -4.79 6.02 -0.86
CA PHE A 81 -5.64 6.50 -1.95
C PHE A 81 -5.41 5.72 -3.25
N PHE A 82 -4.15 5.44 -3.61
CA PHE A 82 -3.82 4.68 -4.80
C PHE A 82 -4.42 3.28 -4.77
N TYR A 83 -4.19 2.52 -3.69
CA TYR A 83 -4.70 1.15 -3.57
C TYR A 83 -6.20 1.09 -3.41
N LYS A 84 -6.81 2.07 -2.73
CA LYS A 84 -8.27 2.18 -2.68
C LYS A 84 -8.85 2.34 -4.08
N PHE A 85 -8.23 3.16 -4.93
CA PHE A 85 -8.65 3.34 -6.32
C PHE A 85 -8.36 2.09 -7.17
N TYR A 86 -7.13 1.60 -7.14
CA TYR A 86 -6.65 0.47 -7.94
C TYR A 86 -7.41 -0.83 -7.65
N TYR A 87 -7.65 -1.15 -6.38
CA TYR A 87 -8.39 -2.36 -5.99
C TYR A 87 -9.91 -2.14 -5.85
N SER A 88 -10.44 -0.94 -6.13
CA SER A 88 -11.88 -0.65 -5.95
C SER A 88 -12.77 -1.64 -6.71
N GLU A 89 -12.39 -1.99 -7.93
CA GLU A 89 -13.15 -2.91 -8.78
C GLU A 89 -13.09 -4.36 -8.28
N ASP A 90 -11.95 -4.80 -7.75
CA ASP A 90 -11.78 -6.14 -7.16
C ASP A 90 -12.66 -6.36 -5.92
N PHE A 91 -12.88 -5.30 -5.14
CA PHE A 91 -13.79 -5.36 -3.99
C PHE A 91 -15.26 -5.33 -4.41
N THR A 92 -15.63 -4.60 -5.47
CA THR A 92 -17.02 -4.56 -5.96
C THR A 92 -17.42 -5.77 -6.81
N SER A 93 -16.46 -6.46 -7.44
CA SER A 93 -16.74 -7.59 -8.33
C SER A 93 -16.99 -8.90 -7.58
N SER A 94 -16.48 -9.05 -6.35
CA SER A 94 -16.77 -10.20 -5.48
C SER A 94 -18.22 -10.23 -4.95
N ASP A 95 -18.92 -9.09 -4.96
CA ASP A 95 -20.31 -9.00 -4.47
C ASP A 95 -21.35 -9.27 -5.56
N LYS A 96 -21.06 -8.87 -6.81
CA LYS A 96 -21.98 -9.12 -7.95
C LYS A 96 -22.01 -10.58 -8.43
N GLY A 97 -21.03 -11.40 -8.07
CA GLY A 97 -20.99 -12.83 -8.42
C GLY A 97 -21.90 -13.73 -7.56
N LYS A 98 -22.54 -13.19 -6.50
CA LYS A 98 -23.40 -13.97 -5.59
C LYS A 98 -24.91 -13.65 -5.70
N GLN A 99 -25.32 -12.81 -6.66
CA GLN A 99 -26.72 -12.38 -6.83
C GLN A 99 -27.40 -12.85 -8.14
N SER A 100 -26.87 -13.86 -8.83
CA SER A 100 -27.66 -14.56 -9.85
C SER A 100 -27.71 -16.06 -9.58
N PRO A 101 -28.67 -16.56 -8.77
CA PRO A 101 -29.28 -17.82 -9.09
C PRO A 101 -30.07 -17.61 -10.38
N GLN A 102 -29.52 -18.14 -11.46
CA GLN A 102 -30.27 -18.53 -12.64
C GLN A 102 -31.50 -19.32 -12.16
N SER A 103 -32.69 -18.79 -12.39
CA SER A 103 -33.95 -19.53 -12.34
C SER A 103 -34.68 -19.29 -13.65
N ASP A 104 -34.54 -20.29 -14.52
CA ASP A 104 -35.41 -20.77 -15.62
C ASP A 104 -36.28 -19.78 -16.41
#